data_AF-A0A2S8RN81-F1
#
_entry.id   AF-A0A2S8RN81-F1
#
_cell.length_a   1.000
_cell.length_b   1.000
_cell.length_c   1.000
_cell.angle_alpha   90.00
_cell.angle_beta   90.00
_cell.angle_gamma   90.00
#
_symmetry.space_group_name_H-M   'P 1'
#
loop_
_entity.id
_entity.type
_entity.pdbx_description
1 polymer ?
#
loop_
_entity_poly.entity_id
_entity_poly.type
_entity_poly.pdbx_seq_one_letter_code
_entity_poly.pdbx_strand_id
1 'polypeptide(L)'
;MTNPANDKSVLTIESSSIEYVAPENRHGKPADLFTLWFCTNVAPLAVISGATSVLVFHLDLISAIFAIVAGQFFGAIFHALTSAQGPLVGVPQMIQSRAQFGRYGSLLVVGFTTLIYLGFFVSNIILAGKTLHAAIPPVPVHIATVLGAVLATLVGVIGYHFIHRFNKVGAWFMGSALLIGMILMAPGLNAKVLQQGHFDLSGWFAMFGLCAVWQISFAPYTSDYSRYMPSSTGFVKTFAFTYFGTSLGTIFAFVFGVIAVSTGHATDAMEALRTQTGMFGYVLIFLFLVNIIGHNGMNLYGAVLSFITAAQTFRPHWVPGRNVRVIVSAILLVGCTATALWASSNFIAIFLNAIFAMRIVLAPWIAINLVDFYLINKRHYHVSEIISSSGGMYGSFNVTAIALYVFGIAVQVPFMEESFFHGPWASLLGGADVSWMVGLVATALAYYLLAPRNDSRSPRRAPTGVTASE
;
A
#
# COMPACT_ATOMS: atom_id res chain seq x y z
N MET A 1 -22.88 11.50 -20.31
CA MET A 1 -22.56 10.13 -20.75
C MET A 1 -21.34 10.20 -21.64
N THR A 2 -20.14 10.02 -21.07
CA THR A 2 -18.89 9.91 -21.84
C THR A 2 -18.77 8.48 -22.35
N ASN A 3 -18.58 8.31 -23.66
CA ASN A 3 -18.50 7.01 -24.30
C ASN A 3 -17.24 6.26 -23.81
N PRO A 4 -17.37 5.12 -23.08
CA PRO A 4 -16.23 4.39 -22.51
C PRO A 4 -15.32 3.75 -23.56
N ALA A 5 -15.75 3.72 -24.83
CA ALA A 5 -14.97 3.14 -25.92
C ALA A 5 -13.63 3.87 -26.19
N ASN A 6 -13.48 5.13 -25.77
CA ASN A 6 -12.29 5.95 -26.05
C ASN A 6 -11.21 5.92 -24.93
N ASP A 7 -11.47 5.23 -23.81
CA ASP A 7 -10.55 5.21 -22.65
C ASP A 7 -9.48 4.10 -22.73
N LYS A 8 -9.44 3.33 -23.83
CA LYS A 8 -8.52 2.17 -23.99
C LYS A 8 -7.07 2.51 -24.36
N SER A 9 -6.75 3.78 -24.61
CA SER A 9 -5.38 4.20 -24.92
C SER A 9 -4.56 4.40 -23.65
N VAL A 10 -3.30 3.96 -23.67
CA VAL A 10 -2.37 4.00 -22.53
C VAL A 10 -2.12 5.44 -22.02
N LEU A 11 -2.28 6.45 -22.89
CA LEU A 11 -2.03 7.85 -22.57
C LEU A 11 -3.30 8.68 -22.32
N THR A 12 -4.49 8.08 -22.40
CA THR A 12 -5.73 8.80 -22.11
C THR A 12 -5.89 8.99 -20.61
N ILE A 13 -6.14 10.24 -20.19
CA ILE A 13 -6.50 10.54 -18.80
C ILE A 13 -7.90 9.98 -18.55
N GLU A 14 -7.96 9.06 -17.60
CA GLU A 14 -9.18 8.38 -17.15
C GLU A 14 -10.30 9.37 -16.79
N SER A 15 -11.50 9.05 -17.28
CA SER A 15 -12.73 9.79 -16.98
C SER A 15 -13.45 9.30 -15.72
N SER A 16 -13.38 7.99 -15.46
CA SER A 16 -13.99 7.35 -14.29
C SER A 16 -13.04 7.37 -13.10
N SER A 17 -13.36 8.15 -12.06
CA SER A 17 -12.51 8.26 -10.87
C SER A 17 -12.91 7.24 -9.81
N ILE A 18 -14.06 7.48 -9.20
CA ILE A 18 -14.56 6.74 -8.03
C ILE A 18 -15.84 5.95 -8.32
N GLU A 19 -16.30 6.00 -9.56
CA GLU A 19 -17.53 5.37 -10.00
C GLU A 19 -17.44 3.85 -9.91
N TYR A 20 -18.60 3.23 -9.76
CA TYR A 20 -18.72 1.78 -9.83
C TYR A 20 -18.33 1.29 -11.22
N VAL A 21 -17.38 0.36 -11.28
CA VAL A 21 -16.98 -0.30 -12.53
C VAL A 21 -17.97 -1.40 -12.84
N ALA A 22 -18.90 -1.09 -13.75
CA ALA A 22 -19.89 -2.04 -14.25
C ALA A 22 -19.23 -3.28 -14.89
N PRO A 23 -19.82 -4.48 -14.80
CA PRO A 23 -19.22 -5.73 -15.27
C PRO A 23 -18.67 -5.68 -16.71
N GLU A 24 -19.38 -5.02 -17.61
CA GLU A 24 -19.04 -4.82 -19.03
C GLU A 24 -17.78 -3.98 -19.25
N ASN A 25 -17.43 -3.12 -18.28
CA ASN A 25 -16.23 -2.28 -18.31
C ASN A 25 -15.04 -2.93 -17.60
N ARG A 26 -15.17 -4.17 -17.11
CA ARG A 26 -14.09 -4.91 -16.44
C ARG A 26 -13.26 -5.68 -17.45
N HIS A 27 -11.99 -5.31 -17.59
CA HIS A 27 -11.07 -5.83 -18.61
C HIS A 27 -9.71 -6.28 -18.04
N GLY A 28 -9.53 -6.22 -16.73
CA GLY A 28 -8.28 -6.59 -16.06
C GLY A 28 -7.95 -8.08 -16.19
N LYS A 29 -6.66 -8.41 -16.18
CA LYS A 29 -6.16 -9.79 -16.14
C LYS A 29 -5.41 -10.05 -14.82
N PRO A 30 -5.57 -11.23 -14.19
CA PRO A 30 -4.89 -11.54 -12.92
C PRO A 30 -3.37 -11.37 -12.96
N ALA A 31 -2.73 -11.73 -14.07
CA ALA A 31 -1.29 -11.56 -14.27
C ALA A 31 -0.84 -10.08 -14.20
N ASP A 32 -1.73 -9.13 -14.50
CA ASP A 32 -1.43 -7.71 -14.40
C ASP A 32 -1.40 -7.26 -12.92
N LEU A 33 -2.10 -7.94 -12.00
CA LEU A 33 -1.94 -7.70 -10.55
C LEU A 33 -0.57 -8.16 -10.07
N PHE A 34 -0.11 -9.32 -10.50
CA PHE A 34 1.21 -9.81 -10.12
C PHE A 34 2.31 -8.83 -10.55
N THR A 35 2.30 -8.42 -11.81
CA THR A 35 3.32 -7.51 -12.33
C THR A 35 3.23 -6.11 -11.74
N LEU A 36 2.02 -5.62 -11.45
CA LEU A 36 1.80 -4.39 -10.69
C LEU A 36 2.50 -4.47 -9.33
N TRP A 37 2.07 -5.40 -8.47
CA TRP A 37 2.57 -5.47 -7.10
C TRP A 37 4.04 -5.88 -7.01
N PHE A 38 4.51 -6.73 -7.92
CA PHE A 38 5.92 -7.09 -7.98
C PHE A 38 6.79 -5.86 -8.27
N CYS A 39 6.47 -5.11 -9.33
CA CYS A 39 7.24 -3.93 -9.72
C CYS A 39 7.18 -2.85 -8.64
N THR A 40 5.99 -2.55 -8.11
CA THR A 40 5.78 -1.50 -7.11
C THR A 40 6.56 -1.75 -5.81
N ASN A 41 6.76 -3.01 -5.42
CA ASN A 41 7.51 -3.37 -4.22
C ASN A 41 9.03 -3.51 -4.43
N VAL A 42 9.50 -3.56 -5.67
CA VAL A 42 10.94 -3.47 -6.00
C VAL A 42 11.38 -2.01 -5.91
N ALA A 43 11.50 -1.52 -4.68
CA ALA A 43 11.78 -0.12 -4.38
C ALA A 43 13.02 0.05 -3.49
N PRO A 44 13.71 1.20 -3.54
CA PRO A 44 14.89 1.48 -2.69
C PRO A 44 14.59 1.41 -1.20
N LEU A 45 13.42 1.90 -0.78
CA LEU A 45 13.02 1.84 0.61
C LEU A 45 12.89 0.39 1.10
N ALA A 46 12.49 -0.54 0.22
CA ALA A 46 12.42 -1.96 0.53
C ALA A 46 13.84 -2.55 0.73
N VAL A 47 14.80 -2.15 -0.09
CA VAL A 47 16.22 -2.52 0.06
C VAL A 47 16.79 -2.03 1.39
N ILE A 48 16.56 -0.75 1.72
CA ILE A 48 17.01 -0.14 2.98
C ILE A 48 16.34 -0.83 4.19
N SER A 49 15.05 -1.13 4.08
CA SER A 49 14.30 -1.85 5.11
C SER A 49 14.85 -3.26 5.34
N GLY A 50 15.19 -3.98 4.25
CA GLY A 50 15.87 -5.27 4.34
C GLY A 50 17.20 -5.18 5.08
N ALA A 51 18.05 -4.21 4.72
CA ALA A 51 19.35 -3.98 5.36
C ALA A 51 19.27 -3.70 6.87
N THR A 52 18.15 -3.16 7.35
CA THR A 52 17.90 -2.89 8.78
C THR A 52 17.99 -4.16 9.62
N SER A 53 17.64 -5.33 9.06
CA SER A 53 17.76 -6.62 9.76
C SER A 53 19.17 -6.94 10.24
N VAL A 54 20.19 -6.53 9.48
CA VAL A 54 21.61 -6.76 9.81
C VAL A 54 22.19 -5.55 10.53
N LEU A 55 21.90 -4.34 10.05
CA LEU A 55 22.52 -3.12 10.57
C LEU A 55 21.97 -2.70 11.94
N VAL A 56 20.70 -2.95 12.21
CA VAL A 56 20.02 -2.50 13.43
C VAL A 56 19.68 -3.67 14.33
N PHE A 57 19.10 -4.74 13.78
CA PHE A 57 18.72 -5.91 14.56
C PHE A 57 19.85 -6.94 14.71
N HIS A 58 20.99 -6.72 14.05
CA HIS A 58 22.19 -7.56 14.16
C HIS A 58 21.97 -9.06 13.91
N LEU A 59 20.93 -9.38 13.13
CA LEU A 59 20.58 -10.74 12.78
C LEU A 59 21.62 -11.35 11.86
N ASP A 60 21.87 -12.64 12.04
CA ASP A 60 22.61 -13.41 11.04
C ASP A 60 21.82 -13.51 9.72
N LEU A 61 22.54 -13.77 8.63
CA LEU A 61 21.99 -13.78 7.27
C LEU A 61 20.75 -14.69 7.13
N ILE A 62 20.79 -15.87 7.72
CA ILE A 62 19.73 -16.87 7.56
C ILE A 62 18.50 -16.45 8.34
N SER A 63 18.69 -16.04 9.59
CA SER A 63 17.61 -15.55 10.45
C SER A 63 16.94 -14.31 9.87
N ALA A 64 17.72 -13.37 9.33
CA ALA A 64 17.22 -12.18 8.64
C ALA A 64 16.34 -12.54 7.43
N ILE A 65 16.84 -13.40 6.53
CA ILE A 65 16.08 -13.84 5.35
C ILE A 65 14.81 -14.57 5.76
N PHE A 66 14.87 -15.43 6.78
CA PHE A 66 13.70 -16.16 7.26
C PHE A 66 12.64 -15.21 7.86
N ALA A 67 13.04 -14.23 8.67
CA ALA A 67 12.13 -13.21 9.22
C ALA A 67 11.44 -12.43 8.09
N ILE A 68 12.20 -12.02 7.07
CA ILE A 68 11.68 -11.32 5.89
C ILE A 68 10.66 -12.18 5.17
N VAL A 69 11.02 -13.41 4.80
CA VAL A 69 10.14 -14.30 4.04
C VAL A 69 8.85 -14.59 4.82
N ALA A 70 8.96 -14.92 6.10
CA ALA A 70 7.81 -15.20 6.95
C ALA A 70 6.90 -13.97 7.12
N GLY A 71 7.48 -12.80 7.42
CA GLY A 71 6.72 -11.57 7.62
C GLY A 71 6.04 -11.07 6.35
N GLN A 72 6.73 -11.14 5.20
CA GLN A 72 6.17 -10.74 3.92
C GLN A 72 5.00 -11.63 3.52
N PHE A 73 5.14 -12.95 3.63
CA PHE A 73 4.04 -13.86 3.34
C PHE A 73 2.86 -13.68 4.30
N PHE A 74 3.13 -13.53 5.60
CA PHE A 74 2.08 -13.28 6.59
C PHE A 74 1.30 -11.99 6.29
N GLY A 75 2.00 -10.87 6.10
CA GLY A 75 1.38 -9.59 5.80
C GLY A 75 0.63 -9.58 4.46
N ALA A 76 1.17 -10.29 3.45
CA ALA A 76 0.56 -10.38 2.13
C ALA A 76 -0.79 -11.08 2.14
N ILE A 77 -1.13 -11.87 3.17
CA ILE A 77 -2.48 -12.44 3.34
C ILE A 77 -3.50 -11.30 3.39
N PHE A 78 -3.27 -10.29 4.23
CA PHE A 78 -4.18 -9.15 4.42
C PHE A 78 -4.31 -8.33 3.14
N HIS A 79 -3.18 -8.04 2.50
CA HIS A 79 -3.11 -7.33 1.22
C HIS A 79 -3.89 -8.09 0.12
N ALA A 80 -3.63 -9.38 -0.05
CA ALA A 80 -4.27 -10.18 -1.08
C ALA A 80 -5.77 -10.38 -0.82
N LEU A 81 -6.19 -10.46 0.44
CA LEU A 81 -7.61 -10.51 0.80
C LEU A 81 -8.32 -9.21 0.41
N THR A 82 -7.79 -8.03 0.73
CA THR A 82 -8.42 -6.78 0.29
C THR A 82 -8.42 -6.63 -1.22
N SER A 83 -7.38 -7.10 -1.92
CA SER A 83 -7.41 -7.13 -3.38
C SER A 83 -8.46 -8.08 -3.95
N ALA A 84 -8.78 -9.19 -3.27
CA ALA A 84 -9.79 -10.12 -3.72
C ALA A 84 -11.23 -9.58 -3.55
N GLN A 85 -11.41 -8.47 -2.83
CA GLN A 85 -12.69 -7.75 -2.73
C GLN A 85 -13.01 -6.98 -4.03
N GLY A 86 -12.00 -6.41 -4.68
CA GLY A 86 -12.14 -5.56 -5.87
C GLY A 86 -13.05 -6.13 -6.97
N PRO A 87 -12.83 -7.36 -7.47
CA PRO A 87 -13.66 -7.96 -8.53
C PRO A 87 -15.12 -8.19 -8.12
N LEU A 88 -15.41 -8.29 -6.82
CA LEU A 88 -16.77 -8.51 -6.32
C LEU A 88 -17.52 -7.19 -6.15
N VAL A 89 -16.85 -6.18 -5.58
CA VAL A 89 -17.50 -4.92 -5.20
C VAL A 89 -17.41 -3.86 -6.31
N GLY A 90 -16.35 -3.84 -7.12
CA GLY A 90 -16.21 -2.95 -8.28
C GLY A 90 -16.05 -1.46 -7.94
N VAL A 91 -15.70 -1.10 -6.70
CA VAL A 91 -15.47 0.28 -6.25
C VAL A 91 -14.11 0.43 -5.55
N PRO A 92 -13.50 1.64 -5.54
CA PRO A 92 -12.28 1.92 -4.79
C PRO A 92 -12.31 1.44 -3.33
N GLN A 93 -11.16 1.05 -2.78
CA GLN A 93 -11.09 0.45 -1.43
C GLN A 93 -11.66 1.40 -0.36
N MET A 94 -11.36 2.69 -0.49
CA MET A 94 -11.80 3.70 0.46
C MET A 94 -13.32 3.96 0.41
N ILE A 95 -13.98 3.65 -0.71
CA ILE A 95 -15.45 3.70 -0.80
C ILE A 95 -16.08 2.49 -0.14
N GLN A 96 -15.43 1.32 -0.23
CA GLN A 96 -15.90 0.11 0.47
C GLN A 96 -15.96 0.31 1.99
N SER A 97 -15.12 1.20 2.53
CA SER A 97 -15.15 1.55 3.96
C SER A 97 -16.48 2.18 4.40
N ARG A 98 -17.34 2.66 3.48
CA ARG A 98 -18.71 3.10 3.80
C ARG A 98 -19.60 1.95 4.26
N ALA A 99 -19.37 0.72 3.80
CA ALA A 99 -20.11 -0.45 4.26
C ALA A 99 -19.86 -0.73 5.75
N GLN A 100 -18.62 -0.48 6.19
CA GLN A 100 -18.15 -0.73 7.56
C GLN A 100 -18.53 0.41 8.50
N PHE A 101 -18.20 1.65 8.12
CA PHE A 101 -18.27 2.81 9.01
C PHE A 101 -19.48 3.72 8.76
N GLY A 102 -20.28 3.43 7.72
CA GLY A 102 -21.33 4.34 7.24
C GLY A 102 -20.76 5.44 6.35
N ARG A 103 -21.65 6.17 5.67
CA ARG A 103 -21.29 7.16 4.64
C ARG A 103 -20.36 8.26 5.15
N TYR A 104 -20.67 8.88 6.28
CA TYR A 104 -19.86 9.94 6.88
C TYR A 104 -18.79 9.35 7.83
N GLY A 105 -19.10 8.26 8.52
CA GLY A 105 -18.13 7.60 9.39
C GLY A 105 -16.89 7.10 8.65
N SER A 106 -17.01 6.70 7.37
CA SER A 106 -15.85 6.31 6.56
C SER A 106 -14.85 7.44 6.33
N LEU A 107 -15.25 8.71 6.47
CA LEU A 107 -14.33 9.85 6.31
C LEU A 107 -13.17 9.81 7.30
N LEU A 108 -13.36 9.19 8.47
CA LEU A 108 -12.31 8.96 9.45
C LEU A 108 -11.14 8.20 8.81
N VAL A 109 -11.44 7.05 8.20
CA VAL A 109 -10.44 6.20 7.56
C VAL A 109 -9.94 6.83 6.25
N VAL A 110 -10.84 7.40 5.44
CA VAL A 110 -10.46 8.10 4.19
C VAL A 110 -9.44 9.20 4.47
N GLY A 111 -9.64 9.97 5.53
CA GLY A 111 -8.71 11.02 5.96
C GLY A 111 -7.32 10.47 6.28
N PHE A 112 -7.24 9.45 7.14
CA PHE A 112 -5.96 8.83 7.50
C PHE A 112 -5.25 8.20 6.30
N THR A 113 -5.97 7.45 5.45
CA THR A 113 -5.37 6.89 4.23
C THR A 113 -4.90 7.98 3.28
N THR A 114 -5.63 9.10 3.18
CA THR A 114 -5.18 10.26 2.39
C THR A 114 -3.86 10.79 2.92
N LEU A 115 -3.73 10.97 4.24
CA LEU A 115 -2.48 11.41 4.86
C LEU A 115 -1.33 10.42 4.58
N ILE A 116 -1.61 9.11 4.58
CA ILE A 116 -0.64 8.07 4.22
C ILE A 116 -0.15 8.24 2.78
N TYR A 117 -1.08 8.37 1.82
CA TYR A 117 -0.72 8.61 0.41
C TYR A 117 0.17 9.85 0.24
N LEU A 118 -0.19 10.96 0.91
CA LEU A 118 0.58 12.21 0.85
C LEU A 118 1.95 12.07 1.53
N GLY A 119 2.00 11.38 2.69
CA GLY A 119 3.24 11.13 3.42
C GLY A 119 4.24 10.33 2.59
N PHE A 120 3.80 9.24 1.95
CA PHE A 120 4.65 8.48 1.03
C PHE A 120 5.02 9.29 -0.21
N PHE A 121 4.10 10.08 -0.76
CA PHE A 121 4.42 10.95 -1.90
C PHE A 121 5.56 11.90 -1.59
N VAL A 122 5.44 12.68 -0.50
CA VAL A 122 6.45 13.62 0.01
C VAL A 122 7.78 12.89 0.22
N SER A 123 7.73 11.73 0.85
CA SER A 123 8.92 10.96 1.21
C SER A 123 9.71 10.48 -0.01
N ASN A 124 8.99 9.89 -0.95
CA ASN A 124 9.57 9.34 -2.16
C ASN A 124 10.10 10.43 -3.09
N ILE A 125 9.47 11.63 -3.19
CA ILE A 125 10.03 12.71 -4.03
C ILE A 125 11.32 13.30 -3.44
N ILE A 126 11.44 13.38 -2.11
CA ILE A 126 12.69 13.78 -1.45
C ILE A 126 13.78 12.74 -1.75
N LEU A 127 13.46 11.46 -1.62
CA LEU A 127 14.40 10.37 -1.91
C LEU A 127 14.81 10.38 -3.38
N ALA A 128 13.87 10.56 -4.30
CA ALA A 128 14.15 10.74 -5.73
C ALA A 128 15.08 11.93 -5.99
N GLY A 129 14.81 13.08 -5.34
CA GLY A 129 15.64 14.28 -5.47
C GLY A 129 17.08 14.08 -5.00
N LYS A 130 17.26 13.45 -3.82
CA LYS A 130 18.59 13.09 -3.29
C LYS A 130 19.32 12.10 -4.20
N THR A 131 18.60 11.09 -4.69
CA THR A 131 19.15 10.06 -5.58
C THR A 131 19.61 10.66 -6.91
N LEU A 132 18.80 11.53 -7.51
CA LEU A 132 19.13 12.21 -8.75
C LEU A 132 20.30 13.20 -8.57
N HIS A 133 20.34 13.94 -7.46
CA HIS A 133 21.50 14.79 -7.13
C HIS A 133 22.78 13.97 -6.95
N ALA A 134 22.72 12.83 -6.27
CA ALA A 134 23.87 11.95 -6.12
C ALA A 134 24.38 11.39 -7.47
N ALA A 135 23.47 11.13 -8.41
CA ALA A 135 23.82 10.68 -9.76
C ALA A 135 24.33 11.82 -10.65
N ILE A 136 23.81 13.04 -10.48
CA ILE A 136 24.14 14.24 -11.26
C ILE A 136 24.39 15.41 -10.30
N PRO A 137 25.58 15.49 -9.67
CA PRO A 137 25.89 16.49 -8.64
C PRO A 137 25.62 17.96 -9.04
N PRO A 138 25.77 18.37 -10.32
CA PRO A 138 25.43 19.73 -10.74
C PRO A 138 23.96 20.12 -10.57
N VAL A 139 23.02 19.16 -10.47
CA VAL A 139 21.59 19.44 -10.29
C VAL A 139 21.31 19.59 -8.80
N PRO A 140 20.89 20.77 -8.30
CA PRO A 140 20.58 20.95 -6.89
C PRO A 140 19.43 20.05 -6.42
N VAL A 141 19.51 19.56 -5.17
CA VAL A 141 18.52 18.63 -4.59
C VAL A 141 17.09 19.16 -4.67
N HIS A 142 16.88 20.48 -4.46
CA HIS A 142 15.56 21.08 -4.51
C HIS A 142 14.95 21.04 -5.94
N ILE A 143 15.76 21.32 -6.97
CA ILE A 143 15.34 21.20 -8.38
C ILE A 143 15.06 19.74 -8.74
N ALA A 144 15.95 18.84 -8.33
CA ALA A 144 15.78 17.40 -8.54
C ALA A 144 14.49 16.86 -7.89
N THR A 145 14.17 17.34 -6.68
CA THR A 145 12.93 16.98 -5.96
C THR A 145 11.69 17.45 -6.72
N VAL A 146 11.70 18.70 -7.20
CA VAL A 146 10.59 19.26 -8.00
C VAL A 146 10.41 18.47 -9.31
N LEU A 147 11.50 18.15 -10.01
CA LEU A 147 11.47 17.33 -11.22
C LEU A 147 10.85 15.95 -10.96
N GLY A 148 11.28 15.26 -9.90
CA GLY A 148 10.72 13.98 -9.50
C GLY A 148 9.22 14.05 -9.20
N ALA A 149 8.78 15.11 -8.52
CA ALA A 149 7.37 15.33 -8.20
C ALA A 149 6.51 15.58 -9.45
N VAL A 150 7.01 16.39 -10.39
CA VAL A 150 6.32 16.66 -11.67
C VAL A 150 6.20 15.36 -12.47
N LEU A 151 7.28 14.60 -12.63
CA LEU A 151 7.26 13.32 -13.35
C LEU A 151 6.29 12.33 -12.71
N ALA A 152 6.32 12.17 -11.39
CA ALA A 152 5.40 11.29 -10.68
C ALA A 152 3.94 11.73 -10.84
N THR A 153 3.69 13.03 -10.85
CA THR A 153 2.35 13.59 -11.08
C THR A 153 1.86 13.31 -12.48
N LEU A 154 2.71 13.43 -13.50
CA LEU A 154 2.34 13.07 -14.87
C LEU A 154 1.90 11.60 -14.94
N VAL A 155 2.65 10.69 -14.30
CA VAL A 155 2.28 9.26 -14.20
C VAL A 155 0.91 9.08 -13.53
N GLY A 156 0.69 9.72 -12.38
CA GLY A 156 -0.57 9.60 -11.62
C GLY A 156 -1.78 10.23 -12.31
N VAL A 157 -1.57 11.33 -13.05
CA VAL A 157 -2.61 12.01 -13.83
C VAL A 157 -3.06 11.16 -15.00
N ILE A 158 -2.13 10.58 -15.78
CA ILE A 158 -2.48 9.70 -16.91
C ILE A 158 -3.32 8.51 -16.42
N GLY A 159 -2.93 7.91 -15.29
CA GLY A 159 -3.80 7.00 -14.55
C GLY A 159 -3.59 5.52 -14.82
N TYR A 160 -4.67 4.75 -14.60
CA TYR A 160 -4.63 3.30 -14.46
C TYR A 160 -3.88 2.58 -15.59
N HIS A 161 -4.19 2.89 -16.86
CA HIS A 161 -3.58 2.20 -18.01
C HIS A 161 -2.08 2.40 -18.13
N PHE A 162 -1.59 3.62 -17.90
CA PHE A 162 -0.16 3.91 -17.92
C PHE A 162 0.54 3.23 -16.75
N ILE A 163 -0.02 3.32 -15.54
CA ILE A 163 0.54 2.67 -14.34
C ILE A 163 0.67 1.15 -14.56
N HIS A 164 -0.35 0.50 -15.13
CA HIS A 164 -0.28 -0.93 -15.43
C HIS A 164 0.78 -1.27 -16.47
N ARG A 165 0.85 -0.50 -17.57
CA ARG A 165 1.85 -0.76 -18.62
C ARG A 165 3.28 -0.52 -18.11
N PHE A 166 3.47 0.57 -17.37
CA PHE A 166 4.72 0.93 -16.73
C PHE A 166 5.19 -0.18 -15.79
N ASN A 167 4.34 -0.63 -14.87
CA ASN A 167 4.72 -1.68 -13.92
C ASN A 167 4.90 -3.05 -14.60
N LYS A 168 4.14 -3.35 -15.64
CA LYS A 168 4.30 -4.60 -16.39
C LYS A 168 5.66 -4.72 -17.08
N VAL A 169 6.15 -3.62 -17.65
CA VAL A 169 7.48 -3.55 -18.26
C VAL A 169 8.54 -3.46 -17.16
N GLY A 170 8.32 -2.60 -16.16
CA GLY A 170 9.21 -2.39 -15.03
C GLY A 170 9.50 -3.65 -14.23
N ALA A 171 8.51 -4.54 -14.04
CA ALA A 171 8.66 -5.80 -13.33
C ALA A 171 9.82 -6.64 -13.90
N TRP A 172 9.94 -6.71 -15.24
CA TRP A 172 11.02 -7.45 -15.89
C TRP A 172 12.36 -6.74 -15.72
N PHE A 173 12.45 -5.46 -16.05
CA PHE A 173 13.72 -4.73 -15.96
C PHE A 173 14.26 -4.66 -14.53
N MET A 174 13.40 -4.34 -13.57
CA MET A 174 13.79 -4.19 -12.17
C MET A 174 14.05 -5.55 -11.50
N GLY A 175 13.22 -6.56 -11.81
CA GLY A 175 13.47 -7.93 -11.36
C GLY A 175 14.77 -8.50 -11.93
N SER A 176 15.02 -8.34 -13.23
CA SER A 176 16.28 -8.78 -13.83
C SER A 176 17.48 -8.00 -13.27
N ALA A 177 17.36 -6.69 -13.03
CA ALA A 177 18.46 -5.91 -12.49
C ALA A 177 18.83 -6.32 -11.06
N LEU A 178 17.85 -6.51 -10.17
CA LEU A 178 18.09 -7.05 -8.84
C LEU A 178 18.71 -8.45 -8.90
N LEU A 179 18.25 -9.32 -9.81
CA LEU A 179 18.84 -10.65 -10.00
C LEU A 179 20.32 -10.57 -10.38
N ILE A 180 20.64 -9.74 -11.38
CA ILE A 180 22.02 -9.51 -11.83
C ILE A 180 22.86 -8.97 -10.67
N GLY A 181 22.34 -7.97 -9.93
CA GLY A 181 23.04 -7.43 -8.77
C GLY A 181 23.31 -8.49 -7.70
N MET A 182 22.36 -9.38 -7.39
CA MET A 182 22.62 -10.49 -6.46
C MET A 182 23.68 -11.47 -6.98
N ILE A 183 23.67 -11.79 -8.29
CA ILE A 183 24.69 -12.64 -8.90
C ILE A 183 26.08 -11.99 -8.77
N LEU A 184 26.18 -10.68 -8.97
CA LEU A 184 27.44 -9.94 -8.80
C LEU A 184 27.92 -9.93 -7.34
N MET A 185 27.01 -9.92 -6.37
CA MET A 185 27.32 -9.96 -4.94
C MET A 185 27.57 -11.37 -4.41
N ALA A 186 27.14 -12.42 -5.13
CA ALA A 186 27.24 -13.81 -4.69
C ALA A 186 28.67 -14.27 -4.32
N PRO A 187 29.75 -13.86 -5.04
CA PRO A 187 31.12 -14.19 -4.64
C PRO A 187 31.53 -13.63 -3.26
N GLY A 188 30.85 -12.58 -2.78
CA GLY A 188 31.06 -12.01 -1.45
C GLY A 188 30.46 -12.85 -0.31
N LEU A 189 29.52 -13.76 -0.62
CA LEU A 189 28.88 -14.65 0.36
C LEU A 189 29.83 -15.80 0.74
N ASN A 190 30.77 -15.51 1.63
CA ASN A 190 31.72 -16.49 2.15
C ASN A 190 31.35 -16.94 3.58
N ALA A 191 32.11 -17.90 4.12
CA ALA A 191 31.89 -18.43 5.46
C ALA A 191 31.97 -17.36 6.56
N LYS A 192 32.73 -16.27 6.38
CA LYS A 192 32.78 -15.18 7.35
C LYS A 192 31.47 -14.41 7.38
N VAL A 193 30.88 -14.11 6.21
CA VAL A 193 29.58 -13.42 6.11
C VAL A 193 28.47 -14.26 6.76
N LEU A 194 28.50 -15.58 6.59
CA LEU A 194 27.53 -16.48 7.23
C LEU A 194 27.69 -16.57 8.76
N GLN A 195 28.85 -16.18 9.30
CA GLN A 195 29.14 -16.15 10.74
C GLN A 195 28.91 -14.76 11.36
N GLN A 196 28.56 -13.75 10.57
CA GLN A 196 28.24 -12.42 11.07
C GLN A 196 26.83 -12.40 11.66
N GLY A 197 26.64 -11.58 12.68
CA GLY A 197 25.37 -11.48 13.41
C GLY A 197 25.11 -12.70 14.29
N HIS A 198 23.93 -12.74 14.88
CA HIS A 198 23.45 -13.87 15.66
C HIS A 198 21.93 -13.93 15.62
N PHE A 199 21.36 -15.08 15.95
CA PHE A 199 19.92 -15.16 16.15
C PHE A 199 19.55 -14.44 17.45
N ASP A 200 18.70 -13.42 17.33
CA ASP A 200 18.01 -12.80 18.44
C ASP A 200 16.50 -12.81 18.17
N LEU A 201 15.73 -13.30 19.14
CA LEU A 201 14.28 -13.47 18.97
C LEU A 201 13.57 -12.12 18.85
N SER A 202 14.02 -11.11 19.60
CA SER A 202 13.43 -9.77 19.59
C SER A 202 13.66 -9.10 18.22
N GLY A 203 14.91 -9.07 17.75
CA GLY A 203 15.28 -8.58 16.42
C GLY A 203 14.59 -9.34 15.28
N TRP A 204 14.49 -10.67 15.40
CA TRP A 204 13.79 -11.50 14.41
C TRP A 204 12.31 -11.12 14.31
N PHE A 205 11.65 -10.97 15.45
CA PHE A 205 10.24 -10.60 15.50
C PHE A 205 10.01 -9.15 15.05
N ALA A 206 10.90 -8.23 15.40
CA ALA A 206 10.87 -6.85 14.93
C ALA A 206 10.95 -6.79 13.39
N MET A 207 11.83 -7.59 12.78
CA MET A 207 11.93 -7.69 11.33
C MET A 207 10.68 -8.33 10.69
N PHE A 208 10.18 -9.41 11.29
CA PHE A 208 8.92 -10.04 10.87
C PHE A 208 7.75 -9.03 10.89
N GLY A 209 7.60 -8.28 11.98
CA GLY A 209 6.56 -7.26 12.15
C GLY A 209 6.70 -6.11 11.15
N LEU A 210 7.92 -5.63 10.91
CA LEU A 210 8.20 -4.62 9.89
C LEU A 210 7.72 -5.09 8.51
N CYS A 211 8.06 -6.32 8.12
CA CYS A 211 7.60 -6.91 6.85
C CYS A 211 6.08 -7.12 6.79
N ALA A 212 5.46 -7.56 7.88
CA ALA A 212 4.01 -7.75 7.94
C ALA A 212 3.27 -6.42 7.76
N VAL A 213 3.68 -5.39 8.51
CA VAL A 213 3.09 -4.05 8.46
C VAL A 213 3.32 -3.37 7.11
N TRP A 214 4.48 -3.60 6.49
CA TRP A 214 4.75 -3.14 5.12
C TRP A 214 3.65 -3.60 4.16
N GLN A 215 3.30 -4.88 4.18
CA GLN A 215 2.24 -5.40 3.31
C GLN A 215 0.86 -4.83 3.65
N ILE A 216 0.56 -4.69 4.95
CA ILE A 216 -0.70 -4.10 5.42
C ILE A 216 -0.84 -2.65 4.95
N SER A 217 0.26 -1.90 4.83
CA SER A 217 0.21 -0.51 4.34
C SER A 217 -0.27 -0.34 2.90
N PHE A 218 -0.18 -1.38 2.08
CA PHE A 218 -0.72 -1.37 0.72
C PHE A 218 -2.20 -1.77 0.64
N ALA A 219 -2.78 -2.33 1.71
CA ALA A 219 -4.17 -2.76 1.71
C ALA A 219 -5.19 -1.67 1.27
N PRO A 220 -5.00 -0.37 1.59
CA PRO A 220 -5.87 0.70 1.07
C PRO A 220 -5.80 0.92 -0.45
N TYR A 221 -4.74 0.45 -1.13
CA TYR A 221 -4.49 0.66 -2.55
C TYR A 221 -5.16 -0.41 -3.41
N THR A 222 -5.55 -1.54 -2.82
CA THR A 222 -5.73 -2.79 -3.59
C THR A 222 -6.93 -2.81 -4.51
N SER A 223 -8.09 -2.40 -4.02
CA SER A 223 -9.32 -2.38 -4.81
C SER A 223 -9.34 -1.28 -5.86
N ASP A 224 -8.43 -0.31 -5.78
CA ASP A 224 -8.32 0.73 -6.80
C ASP A 224 -7.85 0.13 -8.14
N TYR A 225 -7.05 -0.93 -8.08
CA TYR A 225 -6.60 -1.65 -9.27
C TYR A 225 -7.41 -2.92 -9.56
N SER A 226 -7.75 -3.70 -8.54
CA SER A 226 -8.43 -4.99 -8.74
C SER A 226 -9.92 -4.88 -9.08
N ARG A 227 -10.56 -3.71 -8.90
CA ARG A 227 -11.97 -3.47 -9.31
C ARG A 227 -12.23 -3.64 -10.81
N TYR A 228 -11.20 -3.50 -11.64
CA TYR A 228 -11.29 -3.66 -13.08
C TYR A 228 -11.24 -5.13 -13.53
N MET A 229 -11.06 -6.08 -12.62
CA MET A 229 -11.04 -7.52 -12.94
C MET A 229 -12.47 -8.05 -13.12
N PRO A 230 -12.74 -8.90 -14.14
CA PRO A 230 -14.03 -9.56 -14.27
C PRO A 230 -14.39 -10.37 -13.02
N SER A 231 -15.67 -10.39 -12.63
CA SER A 231 -16.15 -11.21 -11.50
C SER A 231 -15.91 -12.70 -11.72
N SER A 232 -15.88 -13.16 -12.97
CA SER A 232 -15.55 -14.53 -13.38
C SER A 232 -14.10 -14.94 -13.12
N THR A 233 -13.21 -13.99 -12.83
CA THR A 233 -11.81 -14.26 -12.45
C THR A 233 -11.71 -15.18 -11.24
N GLY A 234 -12.66 -15.04 -10.30
CA GLY A 234 -12.71 -15.81 -9.07
C GLY A 234 -11.75 -15.29 -8.00
N PHE A 235 -12.16 -15.48 -6.75
CA PHE A 235 -11.43 -15.06 -5.55
C PHE A 235 -9.99 -15.59 -5.52
N VAL A 236 -9.80 -16.89 -5.80
CA VAL A 236 -8.50 -17.57 -5.66
C VAL A 236 -7.44 -16.98 -6.60
N LYS A 237 -7.79 -16.67 -7.84
CA LYS A 237 -6.84 -16.11 -8.80
C LYS A 237 -6.43 -14.70 -8.40
N THR A 238 -7.38 -13.82 -8.08
CA THR A 238 -7.08 -12.45 -7.65
C THR A 238 -6.23 -12.43 -6.37
N PHE A 239 -6.56 -13.31 -5.41
CA PHE A 239 -5.76 -13.52 -4.21
C PHE A 239 -4.33 -13.97 -4.57
N ALA A 240 -4.17 -15.09 -5.29
CA ALA A 240 -2.86 -15.68 -5.54
C ALA A 240 -1.93 -14.77 -6.34
N PHE A 241 -2.40 -14.14 -7.42
CA PHE A 241 -1.55 -13.24 -8.21
C PHE A 241 -1.14 -11.99 -7.43
N THR A 242 -2.02 -11.46 -6.57
CA THR A 242 -1.66 -10.35 -5.66
C THR A 242 -0.67 -10.81 -4.60
N TYR A 243 -0.98 -11.93 -3.93
CA TYR A 243 -0.18 -12.51 -2.86
C TYR A 243 1.26 -12.78 -3.30
N PHE A 244 1.44 -13.48 -4.42
CA PHE A 244 2.77 -13.76 -4.93
C PHE A 244 3.44 -12.52 -5.55
N GLY A 245 2.69 -11.64 -6.22
CA GLY A 245 3.25 -10.42 -6.78
C GLY A 245 3.86 -9.52 -5.70
N THR A 246 3.06 -9.23 -4.66
CA THR A 246 3.51 -8.38 -3.56
C THR A 246 4.58 -9.05 -2.71
N SER A 247 4.42 -10.33 -2.34
CA SER A 247 5.39 -11.03 -1.49
C SER A 247 6.73 -11.18 -2.21
N LEU A 248 6.74 -11.69 -3.43
CA LEU A 248 8.00 -11.96 -4.13
C LEU A 248 8.73 -10.68 -4.49
N GLY A 249 8.04 -9.63 -4.97
CA GLY A 249 8.68 -8.35 -5.26
C GLY A 249 9.36 -7.74 -4.04
N THR A 250 8.66 -7.78 -2.90
CA THR A 250 9.17 -7.22 -1.64
C THR A 250 10.29 -8.07 -1.03
N ILE A 251 10.11 -9.40 -0.95
CA ILE A 251 11.16 -10.34 -0.48
C ILE A 251 12.43 -10.14 -1.29
N PHE A 252 12.30 -10.04 -2.61
CA PHE A 252 13.44 -9.90 -3.50
C PHE A 252 14.23 -8.62 -3.23
N ALA A 253 13.56 -7.48 -3.07
CA ALA A 253 14.21 -6.21 -2.73
C ALA A 253 14.80 -6.21 -1.30
N PHE A 254 14.09 -6.78 -0.32
CA PHE A 254 14.58 -6.84 1.06
C PHE A 254 15.82 -7.73 1.16
N VAL A 255 15.76 -8.94 0.62
CA VAL A 255 16.90 -9.88 0.61
C VAL A 255 18.09 -9.29 -0.14
N PHE A 256 17.85 -8.57 -1.23
CA PHE A 256 18.91 -7.83 -1.92
C PHE A 256 19.65 -6.87 -0.96
N GLY A 257 18.90 -6.10 -0.16
CA GLY A 257 19.47 -5.19 0.83
C GLY A 257 20.28 -5.92 1.91
N VAL A 258 19.76 -7.05 2.40
CA VAL A 258 20.47 -7.91 3.36
C VAL A 258 21.81 -8.38 2.79
N ILE A 259 21.80 -8.92 1.57
CA ILE A 259 23.02 -9.41 0.90
C ILE A 259 24.01 -8.27 0.72
N ALA A 260 23.55 -7.11 0.24
CA ALA A 260 24.40 -5.95 -0.03
C ALA A 260 25.17 -5.51 1.22
N VAL A 261 24.50 -5.35 2.37
CA VAL A 261 25.19 -4.90 3.60
C VAL A 261 26.04 -5.99 4.25
N SER A 262 25.62 -7.26 4.13
CA SER A 262 26.37 -8.40 4.69
C SER A 262 27.70 -8.62 3.97
N THR A 263 27.76 -8.37 2.65
CA THR A 263 29.03 -8.45 1.89
C THR A 263 29.79 -7.12 1.88
N GLY A 264 29.04 -6.01 1.94
CA GLY A 264 29.51 -4.62 1.86
C GLY A 264 30.36 -4.12 3.00
N HIS A 265 30.13 -4.60 4.24
CA HIS A 265 30.64 -4.00 5.48
C HIS A 265 30.37 -2.48 5.59
N ALA A 266 29.38 -1.97 4.86
CA ALA A 266 28.99 -0.57 4.86
C ALA A 266 27.79 -0.35 5.78
N THR A 267 27.73 0.81 6.41
CA THR A 267 26.62 1.22 7.29
C THR A 267 25.41 1.77 6.51
N ASP A 268 25.53 1.93 5.19
CA ASP A 268 24.48 2.40 4.31
C ASP A 268 24.20 1.39 3.19
N ALA A 269 22.93 1.02 3.00
CA ALA A 269 22.51 0.00 2.06
C ALA A 269 22.75 0.38 0.58
N MET A 270 22.60 1.67 0.25
CA MET A 270 22.77 2.15 -1.12
C MET A 270 24.26 2.26 -1.48
N GLU A 271 25.09 2.63 -0.51
CA GLU A 271 26.55 2.59 -0.63
C GLU A 271 27.06 1.15 -0.78
N ALA A 272 26.58 0.23 0.06
CA ALA A 272 26.91 -1.19 0.00
C ALA A 272 26.58 -1.77 -1.38
N LEU A 273 25.39 -1.47 -1.90
CA LEU A 273 24.97 -1.87 -3.24
C LEU A 273 25.92 -1.33 -4.30
N ARG A 274 26.23 -0.03 -4.28
CA ARG A 274 27.07 0.61 -5.30
C ARG A 274 28.49 0.04 -5.32
N THR A 275 29.06 -0.19 -4.14
CA THR A 275 30.42 -0.73 -4.00
C THR A 275 30.48 -2.19 -4.44
N GLN A 276 29.49 -3.01 -4.07
CA GLN A 276 29.48 -4.44 -4.36
C GLN A 276 29.06 -4.78 -5.80
N THR A 277 28.31 -3.92 -6.46
CA THR A 277 27.89 -4.12 -7.86
C THR A 277 28.72 -3.34 -8.88
N GLY A 278 29.68 -2.53 -8.42
CA GLY A 278 30.58 -1.74 -9.26
C GLY A 278 29.81 -0.80 -10.21
N MET A 279 30.19 -0.80 -11.49
CA MET A 279 29.53 0.05 -12.51
C MET A 279 28.04 -0.25 -12.68
N PHE A 280 27.60 -1.48 -12.38
CA PHE A 280 26.19 -1.85 -12.46
C PHE A 280 25.34 -1.17 -11.38
N GLY A 281 25.95 -0.69 -10.29
CA GLY A 281 25.28 0.08 -9.25
C GLY A 281 24.61 1.34 -9.78
N TYR A 282 25.20 2.01 -10.79
CA TYR A 282 24.57 3.17 -11.42
C TYR A 282 23.28 2.81 -12.18
N VAL A 283 23.25 1.64 -12.81
CA VAL A 283 22.05 1.14 -13.50
C VAL A 283 20.96 0.83 -12.50
N LEU A 284 21.30 0.19 -11.38
CA LEU A 284 20.36 -0.09 -10.29
C LEU A 284 19.77 1.20 -9.70
N ILE A 285 20.61 2.18 -9.39
CA ILE A 285 20.18 3.49 -8.88
C ILE A 285 19.24 4.19 -9.87
N PHE A 286 19.54 4.15 -11.17
CA PHE A 286 18.67 4.72 -12.20
C PHE A 286 17.32 4.01 -12.27
N LEU A 287 17.29 2.68 -12.29
CA LEU A 287 16.05 1.91 -12.32
C LEU A 287 15.20 2.13 -11.06
N PHE A 288 15.86 2.28 -9.90
CA PHE A 288 15.23 2.65 -8.65
C PHE A 288 14.63 4.05 -8.66
N LEU A 289 15.31 5.02 -9.25
CA LEU A 289 14.74 6.36 -9.45
C LEU A 289 13.48 6.29 -10.31
N VAL A 290 13.52 5.52 -11.40
CA VAL A 290 12.36 5.28 -12.26
C VAL A 290 11.22 4.60 -11.49
N ASN A 291 11.52 3.60 -10.66
CA ASN A 291 10.54 2.94 -9.79
C ASN A 291 9.87 3.92 -8.83
N ILE A 292 10.66 4.73 -8.12
CA ILE A 292 10.15 5.71 -7.15
C ILE A 292 9.15 6.67 -7.81
N ILE A 293 9.48 7.15 -9.02
CA ILE A 293 8.60 8.04 -9.80
C ILE A 293 7.28 7.33 -10.13
N GLY A 294 7.35 6.09 -10.61
CA GLY A 294 6.17 5.29 -10.94
C GLY A 294 5.29 5.00 -9.72
N HIS A 295 5.91 4.59 -8.62
CA HIS A 295 5.26 4.33 -7.34
C HIS A 295 4.57 5.58 -6.81
N ASN A 296 5.19 6.76 -6.92
CA ASN A 296 4.56 8.01 -6.53
C ASN A 296 3.38 8.42 -7.40
N GLY A 297 3.37 8.00 -8.68
CA GLY A 297 2.17 8.10 -9.50
C GLY A 297 0.99 7.34 -8.89
N MET A 298 1.23 6.18 -8.27
CA MET A 298 0.21 5.40 -7.56
C MET A 298 -0.24 6.10 -6.27
N ASN A 299 0.69 6.65 -5.49
CA ASN A 299 0.36 7.43 -4.30
C ASN A 299 -0.53 8.64 -4.63
N LEU A 300 -0.18 9.39 -5.67
CA LEU A 300 -1.00 10.51 -6.11
C LEU A 300 -2.37 10.03 -6.61
N TYR A 301 -2.41 8.94 -7.38
CA TYR A 301 -3.67 8.36 -7.85
C TYR A 301 -4.61 8.03 -6.68
N GLY A 302 -4.13 7.29 -5.68
CA GLY A 302 -4.88 6.94 -4.48
C GLY A 302 -5.29 8.16 -3.65
N ALA A 303 -4.41 9.15 -3.52
CA ALA A 303 -4.73 10.42 -2.84
C ALA A 303 -5.87 11.16 -3.54
N VAL A 304 -5.81 11.30 -4.87
CA VAL A 304 -6.85 11.94 -5.67
C VAL A 304 -8.18 11.21 -5.52
N LEU A 305 -8.18 9.88 -5.62
CA LEU A 305 -9.39 9.07 -5.40
C LEU A 305 -9.96 9.27 -3.99
N SER A 306 -9.11 9.36 -2.97
CA SER A 306 -9.52 9.55 -1.58
C SER A 306 -10.09 10.96 -1.34
N PHE A 307 -9.47 12.02 -1.88
CA PHE A 307 -9.99 13.38 -1.84
C PHE A 307 -11.34 13.51 -2.56
N ILE A 308 -11.44 12.92 -3.76
CA ILE A 308 -12.69 12.90 -4.52
C ILE A 308 -13.77 12.12 -3.75
N THR A 309 -13.42 11.00 -3.13
CA THR A 309 -14.33 10.22 -2.27
C THR A 309 -14.82 11.05 -1.08
N ALA A 310 -13.94 11.80 -0.43
CA ALA A 310 -14.30 12.69 0.66
C ALA A 310 -15.25 13.80 0.19
N ALA A 311 -14.94 14.47 -0.92
CA ALA A 311 -15.78 15.53 -1.50
C ALA A 311 -17.16 15.00 -1.92
N GLN A 312 -17.23 13.83 -2.56
CA GLN A 312 -18.49 13.19 -2.97
C GLN A 312 -19.35 12.79 -1.77
N THR A 313 -18.75 12.55 -0.60
CA THR A 313 -19.50 12.25 0.62
C THR A 313 -20.43 13.40 0.98
N PHE A 314 -19.97 14.65 0.83
CA PHE A 314 -20.78 15.87 1.04
C PHE A 314 -21.60 16.29 -0.19
N ARG A 315 -21.20 15.85 -1.39
CA ARG A 315 -21.89 16.16 -2.66
C ARG A 315 -22.24 14.88 -3.42
N PRO A 316 -23.28 14.13 -3.01
CA PRO A 316 -23.61 12.81 -3.56
C PRO A 316 -23.85 12.77 -5.07
N HIS A 317 -24.47 13.82 -5.63
CA HIS A 317 -24.82 13.89 -7.05
C HIS A 317 -23.70 14.46 -7.93
N TRP A 318 -22.56 14.81 -7.33
CA TRP A 318 -21.43 15.35 -8.06
C TRP A 318 -20.61 14.21 -8.69
N VAL A 319 -20.46 14.28 -10.01
CA VAL A 319 -19.68 13.32 -10.78
C VAL A 319 -18.35 13.99 -11.19
N PRO A 320 -17.22 13.52 -10.66
CA PRO A 320 -15.91 14.11 -10.93
C PRO A 320 -15.44 13.75 -12.34
N GLY A 321 -15.44 14.72 -13.25
CA GLY A 321 -14.86 14.54 -14.59
C GLY A 321 -13.34 14.67 -14.63
N ARG A 322 -12.76 14.44 -15.81
CA ARG A 322 -11.31 14.53 -16.09
C ARG A 322 -10.65 15.81 -15.57
N ASN A 323 -11.32 16.97 -15.71
CA ASN A 323 -10.77 18.26 -15.27
C ASN A 323 -10.60 18.34 -13.76
N VAL A 324 -11.54 17.77 -13.00
CA VAL A 324 -11.45 17.72 -11.53
C VAL A 324 -10.23 16.92 -11.11
N ARG A 325 -10.00 15.76 -11.74
CA ARG A 325 -8.83 14.93 -11.48
C ARG A 325 -7.53 15.71 -11.72
N VAL A 326 -7.40 16.39 -12.86
CA VAL A 326 -6.21 17.19 -13.17
C VAL A 326 -6.00 18.31 -12.15
N ILE A 327 -7.06 19.02 -11.78
CA ILE A 327 -7.00 20.11 -10.79
C ILE A 327 -6.59 19.59 -9.42
N VAL A 328 -7.23 18.52 -8.93
CA VAL A 328 -6.89 17.92 -7.63
C VAL A 328 -5.45 17.40 -7.65
N SER A 329 -5.04 16.69 -8.71
CA SER A 329 -3.65 16.26 -8.88
C SER A 329 -2.66 17.43 -8.83
N ALA A 330 -2.96 18.56 -9.49
CA ALA A 330 -2.11 19.73 -9.48
C ALA A 330 -2.02 20.38 -8.08
N ILE A 331 -3.13 20.50 -7.37
CA ILE A 331 -3.17 21.01 -6.00
C ILE A 331 -2.33 20.12 -5.07
N LEU A 332 -2.49 18.79 -5.16
CA LEU A 332 -1.73 17.85 -4.36
C LEU A 332 -0.24 17.85 -4.71
N LEU A 333 0.11 17.97 -6.00
CA LEU A 333 1.49 18.14 -6.43
C LEU A 333 2.11 19.36 -5.77
N VAL A 334 1.47 20.53 -5.86
CA VAL A 334 1.99 21.78 -5.29
C VAL A 334 2.12 21.65 -3.76
N GLY A 335 1.08 21.16 -3.08
CA GLY A 335 1.08 21.01 -1.63
C GLY A 335 2.15 20.03 -1.13
N CYS A 336 2.27 18.86 -1.75
CA CYS A 336 3.28 17.87 -1.38
C CYS A 336 4.69 18.33 -1.73
N THR A 337 4.89 18.98 -2.87
CA THR A 337 6.22 19.49 -3.25
C THR A 337 6.66 20.61 -2.32
N ALA A 338 5.77 21.54 -1.99
CA ALA A 338 6.06 22.59 -1.01
C ALA A 338 6.39 22.00 0.37
N THR A 339 5.61 21.00 0.82
CA THR A 339 5.87 20.27 2.06
C THR A 339 7.21 19.55 2.01
N ALA A 340 7.56 18.92 0.88
CA ALA A 340 8.83 18.22 0.72
C ALA A 340 10.03 19.16 0.78
N LEU A 341 9.93 20.32 0.13
CA LEU A 341 10.99 21.33 0.16
C LEU A 341 11.17 21.90 1.57
N TRP A 342 10.07 22.18 2.28
CA TRP A 342 10.09 22.65 3.66
C TRP A 342 10.62 21.59 4.64
N ALA A 343 10.16 20.34 4.51
CA ALA A 343 10.51 19.24 5.41
C ALA A 343 11.91 18.65 5.15
N SER A 344 12.57 19.02 4.05
CA SER A 344 13.83 18.40 3.59
C SER A 344 14.96 18.40 4.64
N SER A 345 14.97 19.35 5.58
CA SER A 345 15.94 19.44 6.68
C SER A 345 15.66 18.50 7.87
N ASN A 346 14.40 18.15 8.14
CA ASN A 346 13.96 17.29 9.25
C ASN A 346 13.26 16.00 8.78
N PHE A 347 13.47 15.63 7.52
CA PHE A 347 12.69 14.61 6.82
C PHE A 347 12.70 13.25 7.52
N ILE A 348 13.86 12.78 8.01
CA ILE A 348 13.97 11.45 8.62
C ILE A 348 13.07 11.34 9.86
N ALA A 349 13.04 12.37 10.71
CA ALA A 349 12.19 12.39 11.90
C ALA A 349 10.69 12.45 11.54
N ILE A 350 10.31 13.25 10.55
CA ILE A 350 8.92 13.35 10.07
C ILE A 350 8.47 12.03 9.41
N PHE A 351 9.36 11.38 8.66
CA PHE A 351 9.12 10.11 7.98
C PHE A 351 8.88 8.96 8.96
N LEU A 352 9.73 8.83 9.99
CA LEU A 352 9.58 7.81 11.03
C LEU A 352 8.26 8.00 11.81
N ASN A 353 7.92 9.25 12.15
CA ASN A 353 6.65 9.56 12.82
C ASN A 353 5.42 9.30 11.93
N ALA A 354 5.54 9.46 10.61
CA ALA A 354 4.47 9.14 9.67
C ALA A 354 4.26 7.63 9.52
N ILE A 355 5.33 6.83 9.49
CA ILE A 355 5.24 5.36 9.52
C ILE A 355 4.55 4.90 10.79
N PHE A 356 4.92 5.45 11.95
CA PHE A 356 4.28 5.17 13.23
C PHE A 356 2.78 5.42 13.20
N ALA A 357 2.36 6.62 12.79
CA ALA A 357 0.95 6.97 12.73
C ALA A 357 0.18 6.00 11.83
N MET A 358 0.79 5.61 10.70
CA MET A 358 0.24 4.63 9.77
C MET A 358 0.04 3.25 10.42
N ARG A 359 0.99 2.74 11.22
CA ARG A 359 0.85 1.42 11.86
C ARG A 359 -0.40 1.35 12.74
N ILE A 360 -0.60 2.41 13.53
CA ILE A 360 -1.67 2.49 14.53
C ILE A 360 -3.05 2.56 13.90
N VAL A 361 -3.18 3.31 12.81
CA VAL A 361 -4.48 3.49 12.18
C VAL A 361 -4.86 2.34 11.24
N LEU A 362 -3.89 1.62 10.67
CA LEU A 362 -4.17 0.59 9.68
C LEU A 362 -4.53 -0.77 10.26
N ALA A 363 -3.89 -1.20 11.36
CA ALA A 363 -4.12 -2.52 11.93
C ALA A 363 -5.58 -2.75 12.40
N PRO A 364 -6.22 -1.79 13.11
CA PRO A 364 -7.63 -1.92 13.47
C PRO A 364 -8.56 -1.81 12.25
N TRP A 365 -8.20 -0.97 11.27
CA TRP A 365 -9.01 -0.80 10.06
C TRP A 365 -9.03 -2.09 9.22
N ILE A 366 -7.88 -2.71 8.97
CA ILE A 366 -7.80 -3.94 8.17
C ILE A 366 -8.54 -5.09 8.86
N ALA A 367 -8.47 -5.17 10.19
CA ALA A 367 -9.23 -6.14 10.98
C ALA A 367 -10.74 -5.98 10.78
N ILE A 368 -11.27 -4.77 10.96
CA ILE A 368 -12.69 -4.46 10.71
C ILE A 368 -13.04 -4.76 9.25
N ASN A 369 -12.19 -4.35 8.31
CA ASN A 369 -12.48 -4.48 6.90
C ASN A 369 -12.66 -5.94 6.47
N LEU A 370 -11.72 -6.80 6.88
CA LEU A 370 -11.74 -8.21 6.53
C LEU A 370 -12.82 -8.98 7.28
N VAL A 371 -13.00 -8.72 8.58
CA VAL A 371 -14.06 -9.39 9.36
C VAL A 371 -15.44 -9.00 8.83
N ASP A 372 -15.69 -7.71 8.57
CA ASP A 372 -16.97 -7.25 8.04
C ASP A 372 -17.28 -7.87 6.68
N PHE A 373 -16.31 -7.86 5.75
CA PHE A 373 -16.55 -8.40 4.41
C PHE A 373 -16.67 -9.91 4.42
N TYR A 374 -15.72 -10.64 5.02
CA TYR A 374 -15.63 -12.10 4.88
C TYR A 374 -16.51 -12.87 5.87
N LEU A 375 -16.64 -12.39 7.11
CA LEU A 375 -17.30 -13.13 8.18
C LEU A 375 -18.73 -12.63 8.44
N ILE A 376 -18.94 -11.30 8.46
CA ILE A 376 -20.27 -10.71 8.74
C ILE A 376 -21.14 -10.72 7.48
N ASN A 377 -20.68 -10.07 6.40
CA ASN A 377 -21.44 -9.94 5.15
C ASN A 377 -21.17 -11.10 4.16
N LYS A 378 -20.33 -12.07 4.53
CA LYS A 378 -20.06 -13.30 3.76
C LYS A 378 -19.74 -13.04 2.28
N ARG A 379 -18.93 -12.02 1.99
CA ARG A 379 -18.49 -11.56 0.66
C ARG A 379 -19.58 -10.90 -0.20
N HIS A 380 -20.70 -10.49 0.40
CA HIS A 380 -21.82 -9.87 -0.31
C HIS A 380 -22.04 -8.44 0.19
N TYR A 381 -21.63 -7.45 -0.60
CA TYR A 381 -21.95 -6.06 -0.37
C TYR A 381 -22.96 -5.56 -1.40
N HIS A 382 -23.98 -4.84 -0.94
CA HIS A 382 -24.92 -4.12 -1.79
C HIS A 382 -24.30 -2.79 -2.25
N VAL A 383 -23.68 -2.80 -3.42
CA VAL A 383 -22.93 -1.65 -3.94
C VAL A 383 -23.81 -0.41 -4.14
N SER A 384 -25.05 -0.59 -4.59
CA SER A 384 -26.04 0.50 -4.72
C SER A 384 -26.29 1.25 -3.41
N GLU A 385 -26.27 0.52 -2.29
CA GLU A 385 -26.46 1.07 -0.96
C GLU A 385 -25.19 1.77 -0.44
N ILE A 386 -24.00 1.29 -0.82
CA ILE A 386 -22.70 1.93 -0.51
C ILE A 386 -22.59 3.32 -1.16
N ILE A 387 -23.08 3.45 -2.40
CA ILE A 387 -23.02 4.71 -3.16
C ILE A 387 -24.23 5.61 -2.93
N SER A 388 -25.27 5.11 -2.24
CA SER A 388 -26.51 5.84 -1.95
C SER A 388 -26.27 7.17 -1.23
N SER A 389 -26.98 8.21 -1.66
CA SER A 389 -26.89 9.57 -1.12
C SER A 389 -27.32 9.66 0.35
N SER A 390 -28.24 8.80 0.79
CA SER A 390 -28.71 8.71 2.18
C SER A 390 -27.83 7.83 3.08
N GLY A 391 -26.83 7.15 2.50
CA GLY A 391 -26.04 6.10 3.16
C GLY A 391 -26.69 4.71 3.14
N GLY A 392 -27.93 4.62 2.63
CA GLY A 392 -28.60 3.34 2.41
C GLY A 392 -28.70 2.48 3.67
N MET A 393 -28.67 1.15 3.48
CA MET A 393 -28.68 0.16 4.56
C MET A 393 -27.45 0.20 5.50
N TYR A 394 -26.38 0.90 5.11
CA TYR A 394 -25.17 1.06 5.92
C TYR A 394 -25.23 2.31 6.81
N GLY A 395 -26.20 3.19 6.55
CA GLY A 395 -26.45 4.39 7.32
C GLY A 395 -25.38 5.47 7.17
N SER A 396 -25.58 6.57 7.90
CA SER A 396 -24.65 7.71 7.90
C SER A 396 -23.41 7.46 8.77
N PHE A 397 -23.59 6.86 9.94
CA PHE A 397 -22.53 6.52 10.88
C PHE A 397 -22.80 5.14 11.49
N ASN A 398 -21.80 4.25 11.41
CA ASN A 398 -21.79 3.03 12.20
C ASN A 398 -20.98 3.28 13.48
N VAL A 399 -21.65 3.73 14.53
CA VAL A 399 -21.02 4.08 15.82
C VAL A 399 -20.28 2.88 16.41
N THR A 400 -20.81 1.66 16.26
CA THR A 400 -20.15 0.43 16.72
C THR A 400 -18.81 0.22 16.02
N ALA A 401 -18.76 0.34 14.69
CA ALA A 401 -17.51 0.20 13.95
C ALA A 401 -16.48 1.27 14.31
N ILE A 402 -16.93 2.53 14.47
CA ILE A 402 -16.07 3.64 14.86
C ILE A 402 -15.52 3.43 16.28
N ALA A 403 -16.37 3.04 17.24
CA ALA A 403 -15.96 2.79 18.61
C ALA A 403 -14.96 1.63 18.69
N LEU A 404 -15.19 0.56 17.93
CA LEU A 404 -14.27 -0.59 17.87
C LEU A 404 -12.95 -0.27 17.18
N TYR A 405 -12.96 0.64 16.20
CA TYR A 405 -11.76 1.14 15.58
C TYR A 405 -10.91 1.95 16.57
N VAL A 406 -11.53 2.87 17.32
CA VAL A 406 -10.85 3.64 18.37
C VAL A 406 -10.38 2.72 19.50
N PHE A 407 -11.18 1.71 19.88
CA PHE A 407 -10.77 0.67 20.84
C PHE A 407 -9.53 -0.08 20.35
N GLY A 408 -9.49 -0.48 19.09
CA GLY A 408 -8.33 -1.12 18.48
C GLY A 408 -7.06 -0.30 18.61
N ILE A 409 -7.17 1.01 18.31
CA ILE A 409 -6.09 1.99 18.48
C ILE A 409 -5.69 2.09 19.96
N ALA A 410 -6.64 2.17 20.89
CA ALA A 410 -6.34 2.31 22.31
C ALA A 410 -5.67 1.07 22.90
N VAL A 411 -6.09 -0.13 22.48
CA VAL A 411 -5.58 -1.41 22.98
C VAL A 411 -4.15 -1.69 22.55
N GLN A 412 -3.74 -1.20 21.38
CA GLN A 412 -2.36 -1.36 20.95
C GLN A 412 -1.39 -0.43 21.68
N VAL A 413 -1.82 0.76 22.14
CA VAL A 413 -0.95 1.77 22.77
C VAL A 413 -0.07 1.20 23.90
N PRO A 414 -0.61 0.43 24.85
CA PRO A 414 0.20 -0.12 25.94
C PRO A 414 1.36 -1.05 25.51
N PHE A 415 1.32 -1.58 24.30
CA PHE A 415 2.26 -2.58 23.78
C PHE A 415 3.30 -1.99 22.81
N MET A 416 3.24 -0.68 22.56
CA MET A 416 4.09 -0.02 21.57
C MET A 416 5.50 0.17 22.09
N GLU A 417 6.48 -0.18 21.26
CA GLU A 417 7.90 -0.02 21.54
C GLU A 417 8.52 0.86 20.46
N GLU A 418 8.62 2.16 20.73
CA GLU A 418 9.05 3.17 19.76
C GLU A 418 10.00 4.16 20.43
N SER A 419 10.88 4.78 19.62
CA SER A 419 11.96 5.65 20.13
C SER A 419 11.51 6.83 21.00
N PHE A 420 10.26 7.25 20.88
CA PHE A 420 9.66 8.35 21.65
C PHE A 420 8.57 7.89 22.63
N PHE A 421 8.14 6.64 22.56
CA PHE A 421 7.09 6.12 23.42
C PHE A 421 7.30 4.64 23.70
N HIS A 422 7.45 4.34 24.99
CA HIS A 422 7.54 2.97 25.51
C HIS A 422 6.28 2.69 26.32
N GLY A 423 5.47 1.77 25.81
CA GLY A 423 4.27 1.31 26.50
C GLY A 423 4.61 0.46 27.74
N PRO A 424 3.75 0.44 28.78
CA PRO A 424 3.97 -0.34 29.99
C PRO A 424 4.15 -1.85 29.77
N TRP A 425 3.69 -2.38 28.63
CA TRP A 425 3.81 -3.79 28.26
C TRP A 425 4.69 -4.03 27.03
N ALA A 426 5.42 -3.01 26.58
CA ALA A 426 6.28 -3.08 25.41
C ALA A 426 7.47 -4.05 25.59
N SER A 427 7.92 -4.25 26.84
CA SER A 427 9.01 -5.16 27.17
C SER A 427 8.65 -6.66 27.15
N LEU A 428 7.40 -7.03 26.83
CA LEU A 428 6.93 -8.43 26.86
C LEU A 428 7.72 -9.37 25.94
N LEU A 429 8.25 -8.87 24.82
CA LEU A 429 9.11 -9.62 23.89
C LEU A 429 10.52 -9.00 23.79
N GLY A 430 11.08 -8.54 24.91
CA GLY A 430 12.47 -8.04 24.91
C GLY A 430 12.69 -6.83 23.99
N GLY A 431 11.69 -5.95 23.88
CA GLY A 431 11.77 -4.72 23.07
C GLY A 431 11.30 -4.86 21.61
N ALA A 432 10.64 -5.96 21.23
CA ALA A 432 10.00 -6.06 19.92
C ALA A 432 8.56 -5.50 19.96
N ASP A 433 8.21 -4.62 19.02
CA ASP A 433 6.87 -4.02 18.94
C ASP A 433 5.81 -5.05 18.51
N VAL A 434 4.99 -5.47 19.48
CA VAL A 434 3.85 -6.40 19.32
C VAL A 434 2.51 -5.69 19.16
N SER A 435 2.49 -4.36 19.25
CA SER A 435 1.26 -3.55 19.35
C SER A 435 0.31 -3.79 18.17
N TRP A 436 0.84 -3.90 16.96
CA TRP A 436 0.08 -4.11 15.75
C TRP A 436 -0.65 -5.46 15.72
N MET A 437 -0.06 -6.53 16.27
CA MET A 437 -0.72 -7.85 16.37
C MET A 437 -1.84 -7.81 17.40
N VAL A 438 -1.58 -7.21 18.56
CA VAL A 438 -2.58 -7.06 19.62
C VAL A 438 -3.76 -6.24 19.10
N GLY A 439 -3.49 -5.10 18.46
CA GLY A 439 -4.50 -4.25 17.83
C GLY A 439 -5.31 -5.00 16.77
N LEU A 440 -4.65 -5.75 15.88
CA LEU A 440 -5.31 -6.52 14.83
C LEU A 440 -6.22 -7.61 15.40
N VAL A 441 -5.71 -8.44 16.33
CA VAL A 441 -6.47 -9.57 16.90
C VAL A 441 -7.60 -9.05 17.80
N ALA A 442 -7.32 -8.11 18.70
CA ALA A 442 -8.33 -7.56 19.60
C ALA A 442 -9.47 -6.88 18.83
N THR A 443 -9.13 -6.10 17.79
CA THR A 443 -10.15 -5.45 16.95
C THR A 443 -10.95 -6.47 16.15
N ALA A 444 -10.29 -7.48 15.56
CA ALA A 444 -10.97 -8.52 14.78
C ALA A 444 -11.96 -9.30 15.64
N LEU A 445 -11.55 -9.73 16.84
CA LEU A 445 -12.40 -10.46 17.77
C LEU A 445 -13.55 -9.60 18.29
N ALA A 446 -13.26 -8.37 18.75
CA ALA A 446 -14.29 -7.47 19.25
C ALA A 446 -15.32 -7.13 18.16
N TYR A 447 -14.87 -6.87 16.94
CA TYR A 447 -15.77 -6.62 15.80
C TYR A 447 -16.59 -7.85 15.42
N TYR A 448 -15.99 -9.04 15.37
CA TYR A 448 -16.74 -10.26 15.06
C TYR A 448 -17.87 -10.56 16.07
N LEU A 449 -17.63 -10.24 17.35
CA LEU A 449 -18.57 -10.49 18.44
C LEU A 449 -19.66 -9.40 18.55
N LEU A 450 -19.29 -8.14 18.35
CA LEU A 450 -20.15 -6.98 18.65
C LEU A 450 -20.74 -6.31 17.40
N ALA A 451 -20.25 -6.62 16.21
CA ALA A 451 -20.79 -6.03 14.98
C ALA A 451 -22.27 -6.41 14.80
N PRO A 452 -23.15 -5.45 14.45
CA PRO A 452 -24.55 -5.72 14.20
C PRO A 452 -24.70 -6.72 13.05
N ARG A 453 -25.22 -7.91 13.36
CA ARG A 453 -25.65 -8.89 12.35
C ARG A 453 -27.07 -8.53 11.94
N ASN A 454 -27.22 -7.48 11.13
CA ASN A 454 -28.55 -7.10 10.66
C ASN A 454 -29.07 -8.19 9.71
N ASP A 455 -29.98 -9.04 10.18
CA ASP A 455 -30.74 -9.97 9.34
C ASP A 455 -31.54 -9.26 8.24
N SER A 456 -31.79 -7.96 8.40
CA SER A 456 -32.35 -7.07 7.37
C SER A 456 -31.42 -6.79 6.18
N ARG A 457 -30.15 -7.21 6.23
CA ARG A 457 -29.21 -7.19 5.09
C ARG A 457 -29.31 -8.43 4.18
N SER A 458 -30.12 -9.42 4.57
CA SER A 458 -30.47 -10.56 3.71
C SER A 458 -31.27 -10.11 2.50
N PRO A 459 -31.15 -10.79 1.34
CA PRO A 459 -31.89 -10.42 0.14
C PRO A 459 -33.39 -10.50 0.45
N ARG A 460 -34.09 -9.37 0.44
CA ARG A 460 -35.53 -9.40 0.18
C ARG A 460 -35.67 -10.05 -1.19
N ARG A 461 -36.20 -11.28 -1.24
CA ARG A 461 -36.66 -11.90 -2.49
C ARG A 461 -37.47 -10.86 -3.23
N ALA A 462 -37.09 -10.58 -4.47
CA ALA A 462 -37.92 -9.78 -5.36
C ALA A 462 -39.35 -10.37 -5.35
N PRO A 463 -40.41 -9.56 -5.32
CA PRO A 463 -41.76 -10.09 -5.42
C PRO A 463 -41.86 -10.86 -6.75
N THR A 464 -42.02 -12.18 -6.67
CA THR A 464 -42.47 -12.98 -7.80
C THR A 464 -43.88 -12.52 -8.14
N GLY A 465 -44.03 -11.74 -9.21
CA GLY A 465 -45.36 -11.31 -9.63
C GLY A 465 -45.36 -10.20 -10.66
N VAL A 466 -44.87 -10.46 -11.87
CA VAL A 466 -45.50 -9.96 -13.11
C VAL A 466 -45.39 -11.07 -14.13
N THR A 467 -46.40 -11.93 -14.18
CA THR A 467 -46.71 -12.72 -15.37
C THR A 467 -47.10 -11.74 -16.48
N ALA A 468 -46.29 -11.66 -17.53
CA ALA A 468 -46.73 -11.06 -18.78
C ALA A 468 -47.75 -12.03 -19.41
N SER A 469 -49.02 -11.62 -19.40
CA SER A 469 -50.05 -12.18 -20.26
C SER A 469 -49.97 -11.49 -21.62
N GLU A 470 -49.79 -12.33 -22.65
CA GLU A 470 -50.01 -12.17 -24.10
C GLU A 470 -49.28 -11.03 -24.85
#